data_AF-A0AAV9SDK8-F1
#
_entry.id   AF-A0AAV9SDK8-F1
#
_cell.length_a   1.000
_cell.length_b   1.000
_cell.length_c   1.000
_cell.angle_alpha   90.00
_cell.angle_beta   90.00
_cell.angle_gamma   90.00
#
_symmetry.space_group_name_H-M   'P 1'
#
loop_
_entity.id
_entity.type
_entity.pdbx_description
1 polymer ?
#
loop_
_entity_poly.entity_id
_entity_poly.type
_entity_poly.pdbx_seq_one_letter_code
_entity_poly.pdbx_strand_id
1 'polypeptide(L)' 'MATEKQKHEGRVKIGHYILGDTLGVGTFGKVKVGQHELTKHQVAVKILNRQKIRSLDVVGKIRRGKPNL' A
#
# COMPACT_ATOMS: atom_id res chain seq x y z
N MET A 1 27.92 -2.06 22.00
CA MET A 1 26.67 -1.52 21.42
C MET A 1 26.40 -2.27 20.13
N ALA A 2 25.40 -3.15 20.12
CA ALA A 2 25.16 -4.06 18.99
C ALA A 2 24.50 -3.32 17.83
N THR A 3 25.20 -3.20 16.71
CA THR A 3 24.58 -2.85 15.43
C THR A 3 24.06 -4.14 14.80
N GLU A 4 22.79 -4.46 15.05
CA GLU A 4 22.14 -5.63 14.47
C GLU A 4 22.12 -5.53 12.93
N LYS A 5 22.73 -6.52 12.30
CA LYS A 5 22.72 -6.75 10.86
C LYS A 5 21.28 -6.89 10.37
N GLN A 6 20.97 -6.46 9.15
CA GLN A 6 19.83 -7.06 8.43
C GLN A 6 19.91 -6.88 6.91
N LYS A 7 19.77 -8.03 6.23
CA LYS A 7 19.67 -8.25 4.78
C LYS A 7 18.84 -7.18 4.06
N HIS A 8 19.44 -6.49 3.09
CA HIS A 8 18.72 -5.68 2.08
C HIS A 8 18.62 -6.41 0.74
N GLU A 9 18.31 -7.71 0.74
CA GLU A 9 17.91 -8.39 -0.49
C GLU A 9 16.42 -8.10 -0.73
N GLY A 10 16.14 -7.05 -1.51
CA GLY A 10 14.80 -6.82 -2.10
C GLY A 10 13.90 -5.78 -1.43
N ARG A 11 14.44 -4.80 -0.70
CA ARG A 11 13.60 -3.66 -0.25
C ARG A 11 13.19 -2.81 -1.46
N VAL A 12 11.91 -2.81 -1.76
CA VAL A 12 11.33 -2.05 -2.87
C VAL A 12 11.38 -0.56 -2.53
N LYS A 13 12.15 0.22 -3.29
CA LYS A 13 12.20 1.68 -3.21
C LYS A 13 11.21 2.28 -4.20
N ILE A 14 10.41 3.23 -3.75
CA ILE A 14 9.51 4.02 -4.59
C ILE A 14 9.87 5.49 -4.40
N GLY A 15 10.44 6.10 -5.43
CA GLY A 15 10.97 7.47 -5.33
C GLY A 15 11.98 7.58 -4.19
N HIS A 16 11.72 8.47 -3.24
CA HIS A 16 12.60 8.72 -2.08
C HIS A 16 12.19 7.93 -0.83
N TYR A 17 11.24 7.00 -0.96
CA TYR A 17 10.72 6.20 0.14
C TYR A 17 11.12 4.74 0.00
N ILE A 18 11.62 4.17 1.09
CA ILE A 18 11.94 2.75 1.21
C ILE A 18 10.73 2.06 1.85
N LEU A 19 10.13 1.10 1.15
CA LEU A 19 9.06 0.29 1.72
C LEU A 19 9.63 -0.72 2.71
N GLY A 20 9.04 -0.77 3.89
CA GLY A 20 9.29 -1.75 4.93
C GLY A 20 8.14 -2.75 5.07
N ASP A 21 7.86 -3.09 6.32
CA ASP A 21 6.87 -4.08 6.71
C ASP A 21 5.44 -3.69 6.32
N THR A 22 4.57 -4.72 6.26
CA THR A 22 3.15 -4.52 5.98
C THR A 22 2.45 -4.08 7.26
N LEU A 23 1.89 -2.87 7.25
CA LEU A 23 1.07 -2.34 8.35
C LEU A 23 -0.31 -2.98 8.37
N GLY A 24 -0.84 -3.37 7.22
CA GLY A 24 -2.14 -4.04 7.15
C GLY A 24 -2.53 -4.50 5.75
N VAL A 25 -3.47 -5.44 5.69
CA VAL A 25 -4.10 -5.91 4.46
C VAL A 25 -5.59 -5.68 4.58
N GLY A 26 -6.17 -4.94 3.63
CA GLY A 26 -7.61 -4.66 3.62
C GLY A 26 -8.24 -4.95 2.26
N THR A 27 -9.56 -4.79 2.18
CA THR A 27 -10.37 -5.02 0.97
C THR A 27 -9.84 -4.25 -0.25
N PHE A 28 -9.37 -3.04 0.00
CA PHE A 28 -8.91 -2.11 -1.04
C PHE A 28 -7.43 -2.27 -1.40
N GLY A 29 -6.64 -3.06 -0.67
CA GLY A 29 -5.22 -3.23 -0.97
C GLY A 29 -4.37 -3.49 0.26
N LYS A 30 -3.05 -3.42 0.06
CA LYS A 30 -2.04 -3.67 1.09
C LYS A 30 -1.44 -2.33 1.54
N VAL A 31 -1.29 -2.12 2.84
CA VAL A 31 -0.63 -0.95 3.41
C VAL A 31 0.71 -1.38 3.96
N LYS A 32 1.78 -0.69 3.57
CA LYS A 32 3.13 -0.89 4.09
C LYS A 32 3.66 0.38 4.74
N VAL A 33 4.58 0.23 5.69
CA VAL A 33 5.35 1.39 6.18
C VAL A 33 6.33 1.81 5.09
N GLY A 34 6.42 3.11 4.85
CA GLY A 34 7.43 3.73 4.00
C GLY A 34 8.29 4.64 4.86
N GLN A 35 9.60 4.62 4.66
CA GLN A 35 10.51 5.55 5.32
C GLN A 35 11.19 6.42 4.28
N HIS A 36 11.14 7.74 4.47
CA HIS A 36 11.88 8.66 3.61
C HIS A 36 13.39 8.49 3.82
N GLU A 37 14.16 8.40 2.75
CA GLU A 37 15.58 8.05 2.81
C GLU A 37 16.42 9.08 3.57
N LEU A 38 16.16 10.36 3.33
CA LEU A 38 16.93 11.47 3.89
C LEU A 38 16.40 11.91 5.25
N THR A 39 15.10 12.17 5.35
CA THR A 39 14.48 12.73 6.57
C THR A 39 14.08 11.66 7.60
N LYS A 40 14.17 10.38 7.24
CA LYS A 40 13.73 9.23 8.06
C LYS A 40 12.26 9.28 8.49
N HIS A 41 11.47 10.18 7.92
CA HIS A 41 10.06 10.34 8.23
C HIS A 41 9.28 9.10 7.78
N GLN A 42 8.45 8.57 8.68
CA GLN A 42 7.65 7.38 8.45
C GLN A 42 6.28 7.76 7.90
N VAL A 43 5.86 7.06 6.86
CA VAL A 43 4.57 7.24 6.19
C VAL A 43 3.90 5.88 5.99
N ALA A 44 2.58 5.88 5.82
CA ALA A 44 1.85 4.70 5.40
C ALA A 44 1.63 4.72 3.88
N VAL A 45 2.14 3.72 3.17
CA VAL A 45 2.00 3.60 1.71
C VAL A 45 0.91 2.58 1.40
N LYS A 46 -0.20 3.05 0.82
CA LYS A 46 -1.32 2.21 0.39
C LYS A 46 -1.13 1.73 -1.05
N ILE A 47 -0.95 0.44 -1.23
CA ILE A 47 -0.71 -0.23 -2.50
C ILE A 47 -2.04 -0.79 -3.01
N LEU A 48 -2.54 -0.19 -4.09
CA LEU A 48 -3.82 -0.55 -4.72
C LEU A 48 -3.54 -1.25 -6.06
N ASN A 49 -4.17 -2.40 -6.30
CA ASN A 49 -4.11 -3.05 -7.61
C ASN A 49 -5.16 -2.42 -8.54
N ARG A 50 -4.72 -1.78 -9.63
CA ARG A 50 -5.59 -1.10 -10.61
C ARG A 50 -6.68 -2.01 -11.17
N GLN A 51 -6.40 -3.29 -11.44
CA GLN A 51 -7.40 -4.24 -11.95
C GLN A 51 -8.50 -4.52 -10.92
N LYS A 52 -8.10 -4.72 -9.66
CA LYS A 52 -9.04 -4.99 -8.56
C LYS A 52 -9.91 -3.77 -8.24
N ILE A 53 -9.33 -2.58 -8.29
CA ILE A 53 -10.07 -1.33 -8.12
C ILE A 53 -11.09 -1.12 -9.24
N ARG A 54 -10.72 -1.36 -10.50
CA ARG A 54 -11.64 -1.22 -11.63
C ARG A 54 -12.82 -2.20 -11.54
N SER A 55 -12.57 -3.45 -11.15
CA SER A 55 -13.64 -4.45 -10.93
C SER A 55 -14.58 -4.05 -9.79
N LEU A 56 -14.05 -3.62 -8.65
CA LEU A 56 -14.86 -3.16 -7.51
C LEU A 56 -15.63 -1.86 -7.80
N ASP A 57 -15.07 -0.93 -8.57
CA ASP A 57 -15.76 0.30 -8.98
C ASP A 57 -16.96 -0.01 -9.89
N VAL A 58 -16.79 -0.92 -10.86
CA VAL A 58 -17.89 -1.37 -11.73
C VAL A 58 -18.98 -2.06 -10.91
N VAL A 59 -18.62 -2.99 -10.03
CA VAL A 59 -19.59 -3.67 -9.14
C VAL A 59 -20.25 -2.68 -8.17
N GLY A 60 -19.49 -1.70 -7.66
CA GLY A 60 -19.99 -0.65 -6.77
C GLY A 60 -20.98 0.30 -7.46
N LYS A 61 -20.73 0.64 -8.74
CA LYS A 61 -21.66 1.40 -9.58
C LYS A 61 -22.93 0.62 -9.89
N ILE A 62 -22.81 -0.68 -10.21
CA ILE A 62 -23.96 -1.56 -10.46
C ILE A 62 -24.80 -1.75 -9.19
N ARG A 63 -24.17 -1.90 -8.01
CA ARG A 63 -24.87 -2.07 -6.72
C ARG A 63 -25.45 -0.79 -6.15
N ARG A 64 -24.92 0.39 -6.51
CA ARG A 64 -25.48 1.70 -6.12
C ARG A 64 -26.55 2.22 -7.08
N GLY A 65 -26.85 1.48 -8.14
CA GLY A 65 -28.15 1.58 -8.79
C GLY A 65 -29.17 0.84 -7.94
N LYS A 66 -29.83 1.52 -7.02
CA LYS A 66 -31.24 1.17 -6.78
C LYS A 66 -31.89 1.32 -8.16
N PRO A 67 -32.53 0.30 -8.77
CA PRO A 67 -33.53 0.60 -9.76
C PRO A 67 -34.55 1.45 -9.01
N ASN A 68 -34.47 2.77 -9.18
CA ASN A 68 -35.63 3.59 -8.92
C ASN A 68 -36.61 3.15 -10.00
N LEU A 69 -37.65 2.44 -9.53
CA LEU A 69 -38.72 1.77 -10.26
C LEU A 69 -38.41 0.33 -10.70
#